data_AF-A0A845HQE4-F1
#
_entry.id   AF-A0A845HQE4-F1
#
_cell.length_a   1.000
_cell.length_b   1.000
_cell.length_c   1.000
_cell.angle_alpha   90.00
_cell.angle_beta   90.00
_cell.angle_gamma   90.00
#
_symmetry.space_group_name_H-M   'P 1'
#
loop_
_entity.id
_entity.type
_entity.pdbx_description
1 polymer ?
#
loop_
_entity_poly.entity_id
_entity_poly.type
_entity_poly.pdbx_seq_one_letter_code
_entity_poly.pdbx_strand_id
1 'polypeptide(L)'
;GAGAGAGTAAGDAATAGRERLLLVFFALGYLGWLKLFGIYRYLVPLELLAPLTVWLLLQRLCKPQLARRAGAWALTLCAIVVFPFSAWSHSGWTAAGFTADDPGLADPSSSLVYTVHGDPPMGWMATLLPPQVPVVALAGGFPESPAYLERIRALAASRHGTHYVMLIAAANHEELTLAKKNQLASWLGQTGSDAACARLERMMAKVRFHVGVEPLAAPDGPRCRLALLPRYRIDLAARNLELQRKAAEDLQRYGLRLRPDSCRVHRAAIGTEPYPYQLCEVDK
;
A
#
# COMPACT_ATOMS: atom_id res chain seq x y z
N GLY A 1 2.20 59.93 16.63
CA GLY A 1 2.34 58.47 16.56
C GLY A 1 1.19 57.71 17.20
N ALA A 2 -0.07 58.04 16.89
CA ALA A 2 -1.25 57.38 17.48
C ALA A 2 -1.88 56.28 16.58
N GLY A 3 -1.47 56.16 15.32
CA GLY A 3 -2.05 55.20 14.36
C GLY A 3 -1.53 53.76 14.46
N ALA A 4 -0.36 53.54 15.09
CA ALA A 4 0.27 52.22 15.11
C ALA A 4 -0.33 51.27 16.17
N GLY A 5 -0.88 51.78 17.27
CA GLY A 5 -1.41 50.95 18.37
C GLY A 5 -2.84 50.43 18.17
N ALA A 6 -3.65 51.14 17.39
CA ALA A 6 -5.02 50.72 17.10
C ALA A 6 -5.07 49.58 16.06
N GLY A 7 -4.14 49.58 15.10
CA GLY A 7 -4.01 48.52 14.10
C GLY A 7 -3.56 47.18 14.68
N THR A 8 -2.65 47.20 15.67
CA THR A 8 -2.20 45.98 16.37
C THR A 8 -3.29 45.39 17.25
N ALA A 9 -3.99 46.20 18.05
CA ALA A 9 -5.09 45.71 18.90
C ALA A 9 -6.24 45.07 18.10
N ALA A 10 -6.61 45.66 16.96
CA ALA A 10 -7.61 45.08 16.06
C ALA A 10 -7.13 43.79 15.39
N GLY A 11 -5.84 43.71 15.03
CA GLY A 11 -5.20 42.51 14.49
C GLY A 11 -5.15 41.36 15.50
N ASP A 12 -4.85 41.66 16.76
CA ASP A 12 -4.79 40.66 17.84
C ASP A 12 -6.19 40.10 18.16
N ALA A 13 -7.22 40.96 18.20
CA ALA A 13 -8.60 40.55 18.41
C ALA A 13 -9.13 39.66 17.26
N ALA A 14 -8.82 40.02 16.01
CA ALA A 14 -9.18 39.23 14.85
C ALA A 14 -8.50 37.85 14.85
N THR A 15 -7.23 37.80 15.25
CA THR A 15 -6.47 36.55 15.37
C THR A 15 -7.04 35.65 16.46
N ALA A 16 -7.34 36.20 17.64
CA ALA A 16 -7.99 35.46 18.73
C ALA A 16 -9.36 34.89 18.34
N GLY A 17 -10.13 35.63 17.52
CA GLY A 17 -11.40 35.16 16.97
C GLY A 17 -11.24 33.97 16.01
N ARG A 18 -10.27 34.04 15.10
CA ARG A 18 -9.94 32.96 14.14
C ARG A 18 -9.47 31.68 14.84
N GLU A 19 -8.62 31.81 15.86
CA GLU A 19 -8.17 30.67 16.68
C GLU A 19 -9.35 29.97 17.37
N ARG A 20 -10.25 30.74 18.00
CA ARG A 20 -11.44 30.18 18.67
C ARG A 20 -12.34 29.45 17.69
N LEU A 21 -12.57 30.02 16.51
CA LEU A 21 -13.35 29.39 15.46
C LEU A 21 -12.75 28.04 15.06
N LEU A 22 -11.43 27.96 14.85
CA LEU A 22 -10.76 26.71 14.51
C LEU A 22 -10.92 25.66 15.61
N LEU A 23 -10.71 26.03 16.88
CA LEU A 23 -10.86 25.11 18.01
C LEU A 23 -12.29 24.59 18.15
N VAL A 24 -13.29 25.47 17.99
CA VAL A 24 -14.71 25.09 18.02
C VAL A 24 -15.07 24.19 16.85
N PHE A 25 -14.63 24.54 15.63
CA PHE A 25 -14.82 23.70 14.44
C PHE A 25 -14.21 22.32 14.63
N PHE A 26 -12.98 22.24 15.15
CA PHE A 26 -12.29 20.98 15.40
C PHE A 26 -13.06 20.12 16.40
N ALA A 27 -13.47 20.70 17.53
CA ALA A 27 -14.21 19.99 18.58
C ALA A 27 -15.58 19.51 18.08
N LEU A 28 -16.37 20.38 17.46
CA LEU A 28 -17.69 20.03 16.94
C LEU A 28 -17.60 19.04 15.77
N GLY A 29 -16.63 19.22 14.88
CA GLY A 29 -16.36 18.30 13.78
C GLY A 29 -16.00 16.91 14.28
N TYR A 30 -15.14 16.81 15.31
CA TYR A 30 -14.75 15.54 15.90
C TYR A 30 -15.92 14.83 16.59
N LEU A 31 -16.69 15.56 17.41
CA LEU A 31 -17.87 15.02 18.09
C LEU A 31 -18.96 14.59 17.10
N GLY A 32 -19.18 15.39 16.04
CA GLY A 32 -20.10 15.05 14.96
C GLY A 32 -19.66 13.78 14.22
N TRP A 33 -18.37 13.70 13.86
CA TRP A 33 -17.79 12.51 13.24
C TRP A 33 -17.97 11.24 14.11
N LEU A 34 -17.71 11.35 15.42
CA LEU A 34 -17.87 10.25 16.38
C LEU A 34 -19.32 9.78 16.45
N LYS A 35 -20.29 10.69 16.32
CA LYS A 35 -21.72 10.38 16.39
C LYS A 35 -22.28 9.76 15.12
N LEU A 36 -21.77 10.15 13.95
CA LEU A 36 -22.29 9.72 12.64
C LEU A 36 -21.78 8.35 12.21
N PHE A 37 -20.47 8.25 11.94
CA PHE A 37 -19.89 7.07 11.30
C PHE A 37 -18.66 6.54 12.04
N GLY A 38 -17.87 7.39 12.70
CA GLY A 38 -16.61 6.96 13.32
C GLY A 38 -15.60 6.34 12.33
N ILE A 39 -15.78 6.56 11.02
CA ILE A 39 -14.90 6.01 9.98
C ILE A 39 -13.71 6.96 9.79
N TYR A 40 -12.51 6.45 10.05
CA TYR A 40 -11.25 7.21 10.04
C TYR A 40 -11.02 8.05 8.77
N ARG A 41 -11.39 7.54 7.59
CA ARG A 41 -11.31 8.28 6.30
C ARG A 41 -11.98 9.66 6.32
N TYR A 42 -13.04 9.84 7.11
CA TYR A 42 -13.74 11.12 7.19
C TYR A 42 -13.11 12.10 8.19
N LEU A 43 -12.05 11.68 8.88
CA LEU A 43 -11.31 12.50 9.83
C LEU A 43 -10.21 13.33 9.14
N VAL A 44 -9.89 13.07 7.87
CA VAL A 44 -8.79 13.72 7.13
C VAL A 44 -8.72 15.25 7.31
N PRO A 45 -9.83 16.03 7.21
CA PRO A 45 -9.77 17.47 7.45
C PRO A 45 -9.30 17.84 8.86
N LEU A 46 -9.73 17.07 9.87
CA LEU A 46 -9.32 17.26 11.25
C LEU A 46 -7.87 16.81 11.45
N GLU A 47 -7.42 15.74 10.79
CA GLU A 47 -6.01 15.33 10.87
C GLU A 47 -5.05 16.38 10.33
N LEU A 48 -5.40 17.00 9.20
CA LEU A 48 -4.62 18.10 8.62
C LEU A 48 -4.57 19.33 9.54
N LEU A 49 -5.64 19.56 10.31
CA LEU A 49 -5.72 20.64 11.29
C LEU A 49 -5.11 20.27 12.66
N ALA A 50 -4.94 18.99 12.97
CA ALA A 50 -4.54 18.53 14.30
C ALA A 50 -3.19 19.11 14.76
N PRO A 51 -2.12 19.18 13.93
CA PRO A 51 -0.87 19.80 14.34
C PRO A 51 -1.04 21.28 14.72
N LEU A 52 -1.86 22.02 13.97
CA LEU A 52 -2.15 23.42 14.24
C LEU A 52 -3.00 23.58 15.50
N THR A 53 -4.03 22.76 15.69
CA THR A 53 -4.86 22.71 16.90
C THR A 53 -4.01 22.45 18.13
N VAL A 54 -3.12 21.45 18.09
CA VAL A 54 -2.21 21.12 19.19
C VAL A 54 -1.27 22.29 19.48
N TRP A 55 -0.72 22.93 18.45
CA TRP A 55 0.13 24.11 18.60
C TRP A 55 -0.60 25.28 19.28
N LEU A 56 -1.83 25.58 18.85
CA LEU A 56 -2.65 26.63 19.46
C LEU A 56 -2.98 26.33 20.93
N LEU A 57 -3.31 25.08 21.25
CA LEU A 57 -3.55 24.65 22.62
C LEU A 57 -2.29 24.76 23.47
N LEU A 58 -1.12 24.37 22.96
CA LEU A 58 0.16 24.52 23.66
C LEU A 58 0.46 26.00 23.96
N GLN A 59 0.25 26.91 23.01
CA GLN A 59 0.47 28.34 23.23
C GLN A 59 -0.49 28.95 24.26
N ARG A 60 -1.71 28.41 24.38
CA ARG A 60 -2.69 28.88 25.38
C ARG A 60 -2.51 28.27 26.77
N LEU A 61 -2.05 27.02 26.85
CA LEU A 61 -1.95 26.27 28.11
C LEU A 61 -0.56 26.36 28.75
N CYS A 62 0.49 26.64 27.96
CA CYS A 62 1.87 26.66 28.43
C CYS A 62 2.50 28.05 28.32
N LYS A 63 3.61 28.25 29.06
CA LYS A 63 4.45 29.45 28.89
C LYS A 63 5.03 29.49 27.47
N PRO A 64 5.22 30.68 26.85
CA PRO A 64 5.66 30.81 25.45
C PRO A 64 6.98 30.07 25.13
N GLN A 65 7.92 30.06 26.09
CA GLN A 65 9.20 29.36 25.95
C GLN A 65 9.04 27.84 25.94
N LEU A 66 8.12 27.32 26.75
CA LEU A 66 7.82 25.89 26.81
C LEU A 66 7.06 25.46 25.55
N ALA A 67 6.07 26.23 25.11
CA ALA A 67 5.33 25.98 23.88
C ALA A 67 6.28 25.90 22.66
N ARG A 68 7.20 26.87 22.53
CA ARG A 68 8.23 26.85 21.46
C ARG A 68 9.12 25.61 21.51
N ARG A 69 9.63 25.25 22.70
CA ARG A 69 10.48 24.05 22.85
C ARG A 69 9.70 22.77 22.56
N ALA A 70 8.48 22.66 23.06
CA ALA A 70 7.61 21.51 22.83
C ALA A 70 7.30 21.33 21.34
N GLY A 71 6.94 22.40 20.62
CA GLY A 71 6.71 22.32 19.17
C GLY A 71 7.97 21.97 18.39
N ALA A 72 9.13 22.55 18.74
CA ALA A 72 10.40 22.20 18.09
C ALA A 72 10.77 20.72 18.29
N TRP A 73 10.61 20.20 19.51
CA TRP A 73 10.84 18.79 19.80
C TRP A 73 9.83 17.88 19.10
N ALA A 74 8.54 18.25 19.07
CA ALA A 74 7.52 17.49 18.37
C ALA A 74 7.81 17.40 16.87
N LEU A 75 8.13 18.52 16.20
CA LEU A 75 8.50 18.53 14.78
C LEU A 75 9.77 17.73 14.51
N THR A 76 10.79 17.86 15.36
CA THR A 76 12.03 17.10 15.23
C THR A 76 11.78 15.60 15.38
N LEU A 77 10.99 15.18 16.38
CA LEU A 77 10.64 13.79 16.58
C LEU A 77 9.81 13.25 15.40
N CYS A 78 8.81 14.01 14.93
CA CYS A 78 8.03 13.66 13.74
C CYS A 78 8.94 13.49 12.52
N ALA A 79 9.90 14.39 12.30
CA ALA A 79 10.84 14.28 11.19
C ALA A 79 11.73 13.02 11.31
N ILE A 80 12.26 12.76 12.51
CA ILE A 80 13.10 11.57 12.78
C ILE A 80 12.30 10.27 12.61
N VAL A 81 11.02 10.25 12.96
CA VAL A 81 10.18 9.04 12.83
C VAL A 81 9.69 8.84 11.39
N VAL A 82 9.25 9.91 10.73
CA VAL A 82 8.55 9.83 9.43
C VAL A 82 9.53 9.60 8.28
N PHE A 83 10.60 10.39 8.17
CA PHE A 83 11.46 10.40 6.98
C PHE A 83 12.28 9.11 6.77
N PRO A 84 12.90 8.48 7.79
CA PRO A 84 13.78 7.33 7.57
C PRO A 84 13.08 5.98 7.62
N PHE A 85 11.88 5.89 8.22
CA PHE A 85 11.28 4.59 8.56
C PHE A 85 9.88 4.36 7.99
N SER A 86 9.12 5.41 7.69
CA SER A 86 7.73 5.25 7.27
C SER A 86 7.57 5.45 5.77
N ALA A 87 7.75 4.37 5.01
CA ALA A 87 7.05 4.25 3.75
C ALA A 87 5.62 3.81 4.10
N TRP A 88 4.69 4.75 4.28
CA TRP A 88 3.27 4.52 4.61
C TRP A 88 2.55 3.74 3.49
N SER A 89 2.96 2.50 3.23
CA SER A 89 2.60 1.76 2.01
C SER A 89 2.96 2.51 0.71
N HIS A 90 3.86 3.49 0.78
CA HIS A 90 4.36 4.17 -0.41
C HIS A 90 5.42 3.31 -1.07
N SER A 91 5.15 2.93 -2.33
CA SER A 91 6.17 2.32 -3.15
C SER A 91 7.26 3.34 -3.50
N GLY A 92 8.47 2.84 -3.76
CA GLY A 92 9.56 3.70 -4.23
C GLY A 92 9.24 4.29 -5.60
N TRP A 93 9.87 5.42 -5.91
CA TRP A 93 9.65 6.11 -7.18
C TRP A 93 10.30 5.37 -8.36
N THR A 94 9.62 5.36 -9.50
CA THR A 94 10.09 4.89 -10.81
C THR A 94 9.63 5.85 -11.90
N ALA A 95 10.25 5.81 -13.09
CA ALA A 95 9.84 6.66 -14.21
C ALA A 95 8.39 6.40 -14.65
N ALA A 96 7.95 5.13 -14.59
CA ALA A 96 6.57 4.72 -14.82
C ALA A 96 5.93 4.33 -13.48
N GLY A 97 4.87 5.03 -13.08
CA GLY A 97 4.18 4.77 -11.80
C GLY A 97 3.49 3.40 -11.72
N PHE A 98 3.09 2.86 -12.87
CA PHE A 98 2.49 1.54 -13.01
C PHE A 98 3.17 0.81 -14.17
N THR A 99 3.49 -0.47 -13.97
CA THR A 99 4.04 -1.34 -15.01
C THR A 99 3.43 -2.72 -14.90
N ALA A 100 3.26 -3.39 -16.03
CA ALA A 100 2.83 -4.78 -16.11
C ALA A 100 3.44 -5.42 -17.35
N ASP A 101 3.82 -6.68 -17.26
CA ASP A 101 4.18 -7.48 -18.42
C ASP A 101 2.95 -7.61 -19.33
N ASP A 102 3.15 -7.53 -20.64
CA ASP A 102 2.11 -7.85 -21.61
C ASP A 102 1.77 -9.35 -21.48
N PRO A 103 0.51 -9.71 -21.18
CA PRO A 103 0.14 -11.11 -21.04
C PRO A 103 0.11 -11.88 -22.35
N GLY A 104 0.23 -11.22 -23.52
CA GLY A 104 0.29 -11.90 -24.82
C GLY A 104 -1.05 -12.53 -25.21
N LEU A 105 -2.14 -11.77 -25.10
CA LEU A 105 -3.48 -12.24 -25.49
C LEU A 105 -3.51 -12.57 -26.99
N ALA A 106 -3.94 -13.78 -27.35
CA ALA A 106 -3.89 -14.27 -28.73
C ALA A 106 -4.75 -13.43 -29.71
N ASP A 107 -5.93 -13.01 -29.28
CA ASP A 107 -6.80 -12.09 -30.03
C ASP A 107 -7.45 -11.07 -29.08
N PRO A 108 -6.79 -9.92 -28.83
CA PRO A 108 -7.31 -8.90 -27.93
C PRO A 108 -8.69 -8.36 -28.34
N SER A 109 -9.03 -8.42 -29.63
CA SER A 109 -10.30 -7.89 -30.15
C SER A 109 -11.48 -8.83 -29.92
N SER A 110 -11.23 -10.12 -29.68
CA SER A 110 -12.27 -11.11 -29.39
C SER A 110 -12.17 -11.69 -27.97
N SER A 111 -11.17 -11.27 -27.19
CA SER A 111 -10.97 -11.71 -25.81
C SER A 111 -11.76 -10.89 -24.80
N LEU A 112 -11.98 -11.45 -23.62
CA LEU A 112 -12.62 -10.82 -22.48
C LEU A 112 -11.85 -11.17 -21.20
N VAL A 113 -11.58 -10.17 -20.36
CA VAL A 113 -10.88 -10.38 -19.08
C VAL A 113 -11.83 -10.10 -17.92
N TYR A 114 -11.94 -11.06 -17.01
CA TYR A 114 -12.64 -10.90 -15.74
C TYR A 114 -11.64 -10.55 -14.65
N THR A 115 -12.01 -9.69 -13.72
CA THR A 115 -11.34 -9.53 -12.42
C THR A 115 -12.27 -10.04 -11.34
N VAL A 116 -11.75 -10.77 -10.37
CA VAL A 116 -12.53 -11.26 -9.22
C VAL A 116 -12.04 -10.53 -7.97
N HIS A 117 -12.88 -10.47 -6.94
CA HIS A 117 -12.51 -9.83 -5.69
C HIS A 117 -11.18 -10.39 -5.15
N GLY A 118 -10.20 -9.50 -5.05
CA GLY A 118 -8.86 -9.78 -4.53
C GLY A 118 -8.38 -8.61 -3.69
N ASP A 119 -7.54 -8.92 -2.72
CA ASP A 119 -6.81 -7.95 -1.92
C ASP A 119 -5.31 -8.10 -2.21
N PRO A 120 -4.64 -7.06 -2.73
CA PRO A 120 -5.15 -5.75 -3.18
C PRO A 120 -6.07 -5.79 -4.42
N PRO A 121 -6.88 -4.73 -4.63
CA PRO A 121 -7.76 -4.61 -5.79
C PRO A 121 -6.97 -4.46 -7.10
N MET A 122 -7.39 -5.20 -8.13
CA MET A 122 -6.67 -5.31 -9.41
C MET A 122 -7.15 -4.33 -10.48
N GLY A 123 -8.06 -3.40 -10.15
CA GLY A 123 -8.71 -2.53 -11.15
C GLY A 123 -7.75 -1.62 -11.92
N TRP A 124 -6.61 -1.24 -11.33
CA TRP A 124 -5.60 -0.42 -11.98
C TRP A 124 -4.98 -1.10 -13.20
N MET A 125 -4.92 -2.44 -13.23
CA MET A 125 -4.38 -3.20 -14.34
C MET A 125 -5.20 -3.12 -15.63
N ALA A 126 -6.49 -2.77 -15.54
CA ALA A 126 -7.32 -2.56 -16.71
C ALA A 126 -6.76 -1.48 -17.63
N THR A 127 -5.99 -0.52 -17.08
CA THR A 127 -5.34 0.55 -17.84
C THR A 127 -4.09 0.11 -18.61
N LEU A 128 -3.57 -1.09 -18.34
CA LEU A 128 -2.34 -1.62 -18.92
C LEU A 128 -2.60 -2.75 -19.94
N LEU A 129 -3.85 -3.18 -20.08
CA LEU A 129 -4.26 -4.12 -21.11
C LEU A 129 -4.48 -3.41 -22.46
N PRO A 130 -4.42 -4.15 -23.59
CA PRO A 130 -4.78 -3.60 -24.89
C PRO A 130 -6.20 -2.98 -24.86
N PRO A 131 -6.41 -1.78 -25.44
CA PRO A 131 -7.66 -1.03 -25.30
C PRO A 131 -8.89 -1.73 -25.92
N GLN A 132 -8.68 -2.75 -26.75
CA GLN A 132 -9.75 -3.55 -27.35
C GLN A 132 -10.35 -4.57 -26.38
N VAL A 133 -9.63 -4.92 -25.30
CA VAL A 133 -9.99 -5.96 -24.34
C VAL A 133 -10.90 -5.35 -23.28
N PRO A 134 -12.18 -5.76 -23.20
CA PRO A 134 -13.02 -5.34 -22.11
C PRO A 134 -12.57 -6.02 -20.82
N VAL A 135 -12.64 -5.27 -19.71
CA VAL A 135 -12.38 -5.79 -18.36
C VAL A 135 -13.65 -5.71 -17.55
N VAL A 136 -14.07 -6.84 -16.98
CA VAL A 136 -15.32 -6.97 -16.21
C VAL A 136 -14.97 -7.36 -14.78
N ALA A 137 -15.43 -6.59 -13.81
CA ALA A 137 -15.33 -6.97 -12.41
C ALA A 137 -16.48 -7.92 -12.03
N LEU A 138 -16.15 -9.06 -11.46
CA LEU A 138 -17.08 -10.05 -10.91
C LEU A 138 -16.96 -10.07 -9.39
N ALA A 139 -18.08 -10.30 -8.70
CA ALA A 139 -18.13 -10.44 -7.26
C ALA A 139 -17.48 -9.26 -6.51
N GLY A 140 -17.58 -8.05 -7.06
CA GLY A 140 -16.98 -6.85 -6.49
C GLY A 140 -17.56 -6.49 -5.11
N GLY A 141 -16.96 -5.51 -4.43
CA GLY A 141 -17.46 -4.99 -3.15
C GLY A 141 -18.79 -4.22 -3.22
N PHE A 142 -19.48 -4.25 -4.37
CA PHE A 142 -20.73 -3.54 -4.62
C PHE A 142 -21.84 -4.53 -4.98
N PRO A 143 -23.08 -4.30 -4.51
CA PRO A 143 -24.22 -5.13 -4.89
C PRO A 143 -24.44 -5.16 -6.41
N GLU A 144 -24.59 -6.35 -6.97
CA GLU A 144 -24.83 -6.55 -8.40
C GLU A 144 -26.31 -6.43 -8.72
N SER A 145 -26.64 -5.57 -9.68
CA SER A 145 -28.02 -5.44 -10.17
C SER A 145 -28.30 -6.43 -11.30
N PRO A 146 -29.58 -6.83 -11.53
CA PRO A 146 -29.94 -7.68 -12.66
C PRO A 146 -29.47 -7.11 -14.02
N ALA A 147 -29.59 -5.79 -14.20
CA ALA A 147 -29.13 -5.10 -15.42
C ALA A 147 -27.61 -5.22 -15.63
N TYR A 148 -26.82 -5.23 -14.56
CA TYR A 148 -25.38 -5.44 -14.64
C TYR A 148 -25.05 -6.88 -15.09
N LEU A 149 -25.75 -7.87 -14.53
CA LEU A 149 -25.56 -9.28 -14.92
C LEU A 149 -25.94 -9.52 -16.38
N GLU A 150 -27.03 -8.91 -16.87
CA GLU A 150 -27.41 -8.95 -18.29
C GLU A 150 -26.34 -8.33 -19.19
N ARG A 151 -25.79 -7.17 -18.79
CA ARG A 151 -24.69 -6.51 -19.51
C ARG A 151 -23.46 -7.42 -19.61
N ILE A 152 -23.08 -8.10 -18.53
CA ILE A 152 -21.96 -9.04 -18.52
C ILE A 152 -22.22 -10.21 -19.46
N ARG A 153 -23.42 -10.82 -19.40
CA ARG A 153 -23.79 -11.95 -20.27
C ARG A 153 -23.78 -11.56 -21.74
N ALA A 154 -24.36 -10.41 -22.09
CA ALA A 154 -24.36 -9.90 -23.46
C ALA A 154 -22.94 -9.65 -23.98
N LEU A 155 -22.09 -9.03 -23.16
CA LEU A 155 -20.68 -8.80 -23.50
C LEU A 155 -19.94 -10.13 -23.70
N ALA A 156 -20.14 -11.09 -22.80
CA ALA A 156 -19.54 -12.41 -22.90
C ALA A 156 -20.03 -13.19 -24.14
N ALA A 157 -21.28 -13.01 -24.56
CA ALA A 157 -21.81 -13.63 -25.77
C ALA A 157 -21.24 -13.00 -27.06
N SER A 158 -20.97 -11.70 -27.06
CA SER A 158 -20.40 -10.98 -28.21
C SER A 158 -18.92 -11.24 -28.48
N ARG A 159 -18.22 -11.90 -27.55
CA ARG A 159 -16.78 -12.18 -27.63
C ARG A 159 -16.59 -13.68 -27.85
N HIS A 160 -15.92 -14.03 -28.95
CA HIS A 160 -15.75 -15.41 -29.41
C HIS A 160 -14.35 -15.97 -29.16
N GLY A 161 -13.40 -15.12 -28.77
CA GLY A 161 -12.04 -15.50 -28.43
C GLY A 161 -11.95 -16.10 -27.03
N THR A 162 -10.71 -16.24 -26.54
CA THR A 162 -10.45 -16.79 -25.22
C THR A 162 -10.89 -15.81 -24.13
N HIS A 163 -11.60 -16.33 -23.15
CA HIS A 163 -11.94 -15.59 -21.95
C HIS A 163 -10.88 -15.86 -20.89
N TYR A 164 -10.51 -14.84 -20.14
CA TYR A 164 -9.50 -14.93 -19.11
C TYR A 164 -10.04 -14.38 -17.79
N VAL A 165 -9.48 -14.86 -16.70
CA VAL A 165 -9.60 -14.24 -15.38
C VAL A 165 -8.23 -13.78 -14.90
N MET A 166 -8.20 -12.56 -14.41
CA MET A 166 -7.03 -11.93 -13.80
C MET A 166 -7.17 -12.01 -12.28
N LEU A 167 -6.20 -12.69 -11.67
CA LEU A 167 -6.11 -12.90 -10.22
C LEU A 167 -4.81 -12.26 -9.70
N ILE A 168 -4.76 -11.96 -8.43
CA ILE A 168 -3.48 -11.65 -7.78
C ILE A 168 -2.59 -12.91 -7.74
N ALA A 169 -1.27 -12.73 -7.90
CA ALA A 169 -0.30 -13.75 -7.59
C ALA A 169 0.33 -13.50 -6.21
N ALA A 170 0.61 -14.58 -5.49
CA ALA A 170 1.29 -14.54 -4.22
C ALA A 170 2.68 -13.90 -4.36
N ALA A 171 2.99 -12.99 -3.43
CA ALA A 171 4.30 -12.37 -3.29
C ALA A 171 4.73 -12.39 -1.82
N ASN A 172 6.02 -12.63 -1.58
CA ASN A 172 6.59 -12.54 -0.23
C ASN A 172 7.15 -11.14 0.02
N HIS A 173 6.33 -10.25 0.60
CA HIS A 173 6.74 -8.86 0.88
C HIS A 173 7.92 -8.78 1.87
N GLU A 174 8.08 -9.78 2.75
CA GLU A 174 9.22 -9.87 3.66
C GLU A 174 10.53 -10.11 2.91
N GLU A 175 10.48 -10.81 1.78
CA GLU A 175 11.66 -11.09 0.94
C GLU A 175 12.14 -9.82 0.21
N LEU A 176 11.20 -8.99 -0.24
CA LEU A 176 11.51 -7.67 -0.82
C LEU A 176 12.15 -6.74 0.21
N THR A 177 11.61 -6.73 1.42
CA THR A 177 12.15 -5.94 2.53
C THR A 177 13.53 -6.47 2.95
N LEU A 178 13.73 -7.79 2.91
CA LEU A 178 15.01 -8.42 3.17
C LEU A 178 16.09 -7.97 2.17
N ALA A 179 15.77 -7.90 0.88
CA ALA A 179 16.72 -7.47 -0.14
C ALA A 179 17.26 -6.05 0.15
N LYS A 180 16.37 -5.11 0.52
CA LYS A 180 16.76 -3.74 0.93
C LYS A 180 17.64 -3.75 2.18
N LYS A 181 17.30 -4.57 3.19
CA LYS A 181 18.10 -4.72 4.41
C LYS A 181 19.49 -5.28 4.13
N ASN A 182 19.59 -6.25 3.21
CA ASN A 182 20.88 -6.81 2.78
C ASN A 182 21.77 -5.78 2.09
N GLN A 183 21.20 -4.96 1.19
CA GLN A 183 21.95 -3.87 0.55
C GLN A 183 22.48 -2.86 1.58
N LEU A 184 21.64 -2.46 2.54
CA LEU A 184 22.05 -1.55 3.61
C LEU A 184 23.12 -2.16 4.52
N ALA A 185 22.95 -3.42 4.93
CA ALA A 185 23.93 -4.14 5.76
C ALA A 185 25.28 -4.26 5.05
N SER A 186 25.27 -4.51 3.75
CA SER A 186 26.47 -4.53 2.90
C SER A 186 27.11 -3.15 2.80
N TRP A 187 26.32 -2.09 2.55
CA TRP A 187 26.82 -0.71 2.44
C TRP A 187 27.46 -0.22 3.74
N LEU A 188 26.89 -0.61 4.90
CA LEU A 188 27.44 -0.31 6.22
C LEU A 188 28.64 -1.20 6.61
N GLY A 189 29.11 -2.08 5.72
CA GLY A 189 30.22 -3.02 5.99
C GLY A 189 29.91 -4.05 7.08
N GLN A 190 28.64 -4.27 7.41
CA GLN A 190 28.25 -5.20 8.49
C GLN A 190 28.28 -6.67 8.08
N THR A 191 28.49 -6.95 6.80
CA THR A 191 28.57 -8.31 6.22
C THR A 191 29.98 -8.70 5.76
N GLY A 192 30.96 -7.80 5.86
CA GLY A 192 32.29 -7.97 5.26
C GLY A 192 33.30 -8.76 6.09
N SER A 193 33.00 -9.08 7.35
CA SER A 193 33.91 -9.83 8.23
C SER A 193 33.16 -10.72 9.21
N ASP A 194 33.81 -11.77 9.68
CA ASP A 194 33.22 -12.73 10.61
C ASP A 194 32.84 -12.05 11.95
N ALA A 195 33.63 -11.07 12.40
CA ALA A 195 33.34 -10.27 13.58
C ALA A 195 32.09 -9.38 13.39
N ALA A 196 31.92 -8.81 12.20
CA ALA A 196 30.73 -8.01 11.86
C ALA A 196 29.47 -8.89 11.81
N CYS A 197 29.58 -10.08 11.22
CA CYS A 197 28.50 -11.07 11.18
C CYS A 197 28.09 -11.54 12.59
N ALA A 198 29.04 -11.81 13.49
CA ALA A 198 28.75 -12.19 14.87
C ALA A 198 28.10 -11.04 15.69
N ARG A 199 28.41 -9.77 15.35
CA ARG A 199 27.70 -8.61 15.93
C ARG A 199 26.26 -8.52 15.41
N LEU A 200 26.07 -8.72 14.10
CA LEU A 200 24.76 -8.74 13.47
C LEU A 200 23.87 -9.82 14.08
N GLU A 201 24.39 -11.03 14.25
CA GLU A 201 23.70 -12.17 14.84
C GLU A 201 23.27 -11.89 16.30
N ARG A 202 24.16 -11.35 17.13
CA ARG A 202 23.83 -10.96 18.52
C ARG A 202 22.76 -9.89 18.60
N MET A 203 22.75 -8.94 17.66
CA MET A 203 21.71 -7.92 17.59
C MET A 203 20.36 -8.54 17.23
N MET A 204 20.34 -9.48 16.28
CA MET A 204 19.14 -10.18 15.84
C MET A 204 18.59 -11.15 16.90
N ALA A 205 19.44 -11.66 17.79
CA ALA A 205 19.00 -12.44 18.94
C ALA A 205 18.32 -11.59 20.02
N LYS A 206 18.72 -10.32 20.17
CA LYS A 206 18.17 -9.39 21.19
C LYS A 206 16.87 -8.72 20.76
N VAL A 207 16.69 -8.49 19.47
CA VAL A 207 15.52 -7.81 18.90
C VAL A 207 14.78 -8.80 17.99
N ARG A 208 13.47 -9.00 18.23
CA ARG A 208 12.64 -9.91 17.43
C ARG A 208 12.48 -9.41 15.99
N PHE A 209 13.44 -9.70 15.14
CA PHE A 209 13.37 -9.45 13.71
C PHE A 209 12.81 -10.65 12.95
N HIS A 210 12.29 -10.41 11.74
CA HIS A 210 11.77 -11.45 10.84
C HIS A 210 12.87 -12.21 10.07
N VAL A 211 14.12 -11.87 10.35
CA VAL A 211 15.32 -12.28 9.61
C VAL A 211 16.34 -12.88 10.58
N GLY A 212 17.23 -13.74 10.08
CA GLY A 212 18.41 -14.25 10.75
C GLY A 212 19.67 -14.03 9.90
N VAL A 213 20.84 -14.40 10.43
CA VAL A 213 22.12 -14.31 9.70
C VAL A 213 22.46 -15.68 9.11
N GLU A 214 22.76 -15.70 7.82
CA GLU A 214 23.19 -16.89 7.09
C GLU A 214 24.64 -16.69 6.62
N PRO A 215 25.58 -17.58 6.97
CA PRO A 215 26.97 -17.48 6.54
C PRO A 215 27.09 -17.75 5.04
N LEU A 216 28.05 -17.07 4.39
CA LEU A 216 28.35 -17.21 2.98
C LEU A 216 29.80 -17.68 2.81
N ALA A 217 30.00 -18.72 2.01
CA ALA A 217 31.31 -19.25 1.66
C ALA A 217 31.89 -18.54 0.41
N ALA A 218 31.99 -17.20 0.45
CA ALA A 218 32.54 -16.41 -0.65
C ALA A 218 34.00 -15.98 -0.33
N PRO A 219 35.00 -16.27 -1.20
CA PRO A 219 36.40 -15.88 -0.98
C PRO A 219 36.63 -14.37 -0.98
N ASP A 220 36.06 -13.66 -1.95
CA ASP A 220 36.25 -12.20 -2.18
C ASP A 220 34.95 -11.40 -2.01
N GLY A 221 34.04 -11.89 -1.16
CA GLY A 221 32.69 -11.35 -1.01
C GLY A 221 32.22 -11.20 0.44
N PRO A 222 30.96 -10.81 0.65
CA PRO A 222 30.38 -10.75 1.99
C PRO A 222 30.44 -12.12 2.67
N ARG A 223 30.80 -12.13 3.95
CA ARG A 223 30.93 -13.33 4.81
C ARG A 223 29.59 -13.86 5.31
N CYS A 224 28.56 -13.03 5.30
CA CYS A 224 27.21 -13.42 5.66
C CYS A 224 26.17 -12.55 4.96
N ARG A 225 24.93 -13.00 4.97
CA ARG A 225 23.75 -12.23 4.55
C ARG A 225 22.62 -12.40 5.55
N LEU A 226 21.68 -11.47 5.53
CA LEU A 226 20.40 -11.66 6.18
C LEU A 226 19.56 -12.65 5.36
N ALA A 227 18.82 -13.52 6.03
CA ALA A 227 17.88 -14.47 5.45
C ALA A 227 16.57 -14.49 6.24
N LEU A 228 15.43 -14.76 5.59
CA LEU A 228 14.17 -14.90 6.30
C LEU A 228 14.19 -16.15 7.20
N LEU A 229 13.67 -16.00 8.42
CA LEU A 229 13.42 -17.13 9.29
C LEU A 229 12.38 -18.07 8.64
N PRO A 230 12.45 -19.39 8.88
CA PRO A 230 11.58 -20.36 8.21
C PRO A 230 10.09 -20.02 8.27
N ARG A 231 9.60 -19.49 9.40
CA ARG A 231 8.20 -19.09 9.60
C ARG A 231 7.71 -17.94 8.70
N TYR A 232 8.61 -17.17 8.09
CA TYR A 232 8.30 -16.06 7.18
C TYR A 232 8.59 -16.40 5.71
N ARG A 233 8.99 -17.65 5.44
CA ARG A 233 9.09 -18.16 4.07
C ARG A 233 7.70 -18.65 3.68
N ILE A 234 7.23 -18.21 2.52
CA ILE A 234 5.91 -18.56 1.98
C ILE A 234 6.14 -19.41 0.74
N ASP A 235 5.44 -20.54 0.66
CA ASP A 235 5.32 -21.29 -0.60
C ASP A 235 4.35 -20.55 -1.51
N LEU A 236 4.92 -19.80 -2.47
CA LEU A 236 4.14 -18.99 -3.40
C LEU A 236 3.29 -19.85 -4.33
N ALA A 237 3.73 -21.06 -4.70
CA ALA A 237 3.00 -21.95 -5.57
C ALA A 237 1.75 -22.50 -4.87
N ALA A 238 1.91 -22.96 -3.61
CA ALA A 238 0.78 -23.39 -2.80
C ALA A 238 -0.22 -22.26 -2.57
N ARG A 239 0.26 -21.03 -2.30
CA ARG A 239 -0.61 -19.86 -2.10
C ARG A 239 -1.33 -19.45 -3.39
N ASN A 240 -0.68 -19.52 -4.54
CA ASN A 240 -1.32 -19.27 -5.83
C ASN A 240 -2.43 -20.27 -6.12
N LEU A 241 -2.21 -21.55 -5.82
CA LEU A 241 -3.24 -22.58 -5.98
C LEU A 241 -4.46 -22.33 -5.08
N GLU A 242 -4.26 -21.84 -3.86
CA GLU A 242 -5.35 -21.45 -2.97
C GLU A 242 -6.16 -20.27 -3.55
N LEU A 243 -5.48 -19.25 -4.08
CA LEU A 243 -6.12 -18.11 -4.75
C LEU A 243 -6.93 -18.55 -5.97
N GLN A 244 -6.39 -19.47 -6.78
CA GLN A 244 -7.09 -20.06 -7.93
C GLN A 244 -8.35 -20.83 -7.50
N ARG A 245 -8.28 -21.64 -6.42
CA ARG A 245 -9.45 -22.38 -5.91
C ARG A 245 -10.56 -21.44 -5.47
N LYS A 246 -10.23 -20.40 -4.70
CA LYS A 246 -11.20 -19.38 -4.28
C LYS A 246 -11.83 -18.67 -5.48
N ALA A 247 -11.02 -18.29 -6.47
CA ALA A 247 -11.52 -17.67 -7.69
C ALA A 247 -12.44 -18.61 -8.48
N ALA A 248 -12.15 -19.91 -8.52
CA ALA A 248 -13.01 -20.88 -9.19
C ALA A 248 -14.41 -20.97 -8.53
N GLU A 249 -14.49 -20.91 -7.20
CA GLU A 249 -15.77 -20.86 -6.47
C GLU A 249 -16.57 -19.59 -6.82
N ASP A 250 -15.89 -18.44 -6.89
CA ASP A 250 -16.52 -17.17 -7.26
C ASP A 250 -17.04 -17.19 -8.71
N LEU A 251 -16.24 -17.73 -9.65
CA LEU A 251 -16.56 -17.82 -11.07
C LEU A 251 -17.75 -18.74 -11.36
N GLN A 252 -17.92 -19.82 -10.59
CA GLN A 252 -19.04 -20.75 -10.75
C GLN A 252 -20.40 -20.06 -10.62
N ARG A 253 -20.51 -19.01 -9.79
CA ARG A 253 -21.74 -18.21 -9.64
C ARG A 253 -22.15 -17.48 -10.93
N TYR A 254 -21.20 -17.29 -11.85
CA TYR A 254 -21.40 -16.66 -13.15
C TYR A 254 -21.44 -17.68 -14.30
N GLY A 255 -21.42 -18.98 -13.99
CA GLY A 255 -21.35 -20.04 -15.00
C GLY A 255 -19.98 -20.13 -15.69
N LEU A 256 -18.92 -19.61 -15.07
CA LEU A 256 -17.57 -19.65 -15.61
C LEU A 256 -16.75 -20.72 -14.89
N ARG A 257 -15.90 -21.43 -15.65
CA ARG A 257 -15.00 -22.46 -15.10
C ARG A 257 -13.54 -22.11 -15.35
N LEU A 258 -12.78 -21.92 -14.29
CA LEU A 258 -11.34 -21.72 -14.35
C LEU A 258 -10.62 -22.94 -14.95
N ARG A 259 -9.64 -22.74 -15.84
CA ARG A 259 -8.67 -23.76 -16.27
C ARG A 259 -7.34 -23.59 -15.52
N PRO A 260 -7.07 -24.32 -14.43
CA PRO A 260 -5.89 -24.08 -13.59
C PRO A 260 -4.57 -24.25 -14.34
N ASP A 261 -4.49 -25.21 -15.26
CA ASP A 261 -3.27 -25.51 -16.02
C ASP A 261 -2.88 -24.39 -17.02
N SER A 262 -3.81 -23.48 -17.30
CA SER A 262 -3.57 -22.33 -18.18
C SER A 262 -3.03 -21.10 -17.43
N CYS A 263 -3.04 -21.12 -16.09
CA CYS A 263 -2.65 -19.99 -15.27
C CYS A 263 -1.15 -19.66 -15.43
N ARG A 264 -0.85 -18.43 -15.84
CA ARG A 264 0.52 -17.91 -15.89
C ARG A 264 0.69 -16.71 -14.98
N VAL A 265 1.82 -16.68 -14.25
CA VAL A 265 2.20 -15.55 -13.41
C VAL A 265 2.94 -14.52 -14.26
N HIS A 266 2.50 -13.28 -14.19
CA HIS A 266 3.07 -12.13 -14.86
C HIS A 266 3.53 -11.11 -13.82
N ARG A 267 4.57 -10.35 -14.15
CA ARG A 267 5.05 -9.29 -13.27
C ARG A 267 4.20 -8.05 -13.49
N ALA A 268 3.91 -7.38 -12.40
CA ALA A 268 3.43 -6.01 -12.43
C ALA A 268 3.95 -5.28 -11.19
N ALA A 269 3.97 -3.96 -11.22
CA ALA A 269 4.47 -3.15 -10.14
C ALA A 269 3.80 -1.78 -10.09
N ILE A 270 3.67 -1.27 -8.87
CA ILE A 270 3.34 0.13 -8.58
C ILE A 270 4.61 0.74 -8.01
N GLY A 271 5.23 1.68 -8.72
CA GLY A 271 6.55 2.17 -8.34
C GLY A 271 7.59 1.03 -8.32
N THR A 272 8.34 0.93 -7.23
CA THR A 272 9.28 -0.19 -7.00
C THR A 272 8.64 -1.44 -6.37
N GLU A 273 7.34 -1.40 -6.03
CA GLU A 273 6.68 -2.47 -5.29
C GLU A 273 5.99 -3.44 -6.26
N PRO A 274 6.32 -4.75 -6.20
CA PRO A 274 5.77 -5.74 -7.11
C PRO A 274 4.37 -6.17 -6.66
N TYR A 275 3.46 -6.20 -7.63
CA TYR A 275 2.10 -6.72 -7.53
C TYR A 275 1.89 -7.75 -8.64
N PRO A 276 2.55 -8.92 -8.56
CA PRO A 276 2.43 -9.93 -9.61
C PRO A 276 0.98 -10.41 -9.71
N TYR A 277 0.60 -10.82 -10.90
CA TYR A 277 -0.76 -11.26 -11.21
C TYR A 277 -0.73 -12.59 -11.95
N GLN A 278 -1.85 -13.31 -11.90
CA GLN A 278 -2.07 -14.52 -12.67
C GLN A 278 -3.11 -14.23 -13.73
N LEU A 279 -2.85 -14.66 -14.95
CA LEU A 279 -3.86 -14.71 -16.00
C LEU A 279 -4.15 -16.18 -16.32
N CYS A 280 -5.41 -16.57 -16.16
CA CYS A 280 -5.87 -17.92 -16.38
C CYS A 280 -7.01 -17.89 -17.41
N GLU A 281 -7.06 -18.88 -18.29
CA GLU A 281 -8.19 -19.06 -19.19
C GLU A 281 -9.42 -19.58 -18.44
N VAL A 282 -10.60 -19.17 -18.90
CA VAL A 282 -11.89 -19.63 -18.37
C VAL A 282 -12.78 -20.17 -19.49
N ASP A 283 -13.48 -21.24 -19.17
CA ASP A 283 -14.53 -21.81 -20.02
C ASP A 283 -15.89 -21.26 -19.63
N LYS A 284 -16.79 -21.20 -20.62
CA LYS A 284 -18.22 -20.87 -20.45
C LYS A 284 -19.04 -22.13 -20.17
#